data_AF-A0A924H2I1-F1
#
_entry.id   AF-A0A924H2I1-F1
#
_cell.length_a   1.000
_cell.length_b   1.000
_cell.length_c   1.000
_cell.angle_alpha   90.00
_cell.angle_beta   90.00
_cell.angle_gamma   90.00
#
_symmetry.space_group_name_H-M   'P 1'
#
loop_
_entity.id
_entity.type
_entity.pdbx_description
1 polymer ?
#
loop_
_entity_poly.entity_id
_entity_poly.type
_entity_poly.pdbx_seq_one_letter_code
_entity_poly.pdbx_strand_id
1 'polypeptide(L)'
;IFPALAKSSIKQVSLECFHSHVPPHLMKLLEGKDVMVGVIDVASDEIETPEQVAETIGTALQFVAKDRLFPCTNCGLAPMSREVALGKLDALAKGAALARQRYA
;
A
#
# COMPACT_ATOMS: atom_id res chain seq x y z
N ILE A 1 12.55 6.85 12.48
CA ILE A 1 12.82 5.39 12.49
C ILE A 1 13.23 4.83 11.12
N PHE A 2 12.70 5.33 10.00
CA PHE A 2 12.99 4.79 8.65
C PHE A 2 14.49 4.70 8.29
N PRO A 3 15.36 5.69 8.59
CA PRO A 3 16.78 5.53 8.31
C PRO A 3 17.45 4.38 9.08
N ALA A 4 16.95 4.04 10.27
CA ALA A 4 17.43 2.89 11.02
C ALA A 4 16.93 1.57 10.41
N LEU A 5 15.66 1.53 9.97
CA LEU A 5 15.11 0.38 9.24
C LEU A 5 15.87 0.13 7.93
N ALA A 6 16.18 1.19 7.17
CA ALA A 6 16.98 1.12 5.94
C ALA A 6 18.34 0.45 6.18
N LYS A 7 19.02 0.81 7.28
CA LYS A 7 20.32 0.25 7.68
C LYS A 7 20.23 -1.14 8.33
N SER A 8 19.04 -1.61 8.70
CA SER A 8 18.86 -2.91 9.35
C SER A 8 18.90 -4.09 8.37
N SER A 9 18.90 -5.30 8.91
CA SER A 9 18.78 -6.55 8.14
C SER A 9 17.37 -6.82 7.59
N ILE A 10 16.33 -6.09 8.05
CA ILE A 10 14.95 -6.20 7.55
C ILE A 10 14.94 -5.99 6.05
N LYS A 11 14.19 -6.80 5.31
CA LYS A 11 14.13 -6.73 3.84
C LYS A 11 12.92 -5.97 3.33
N GLN A 12 11.78 -6.16 4.00
CA GLN A 12 10.50 -5.58 3.61
C GLN A 12 9.91 -4.80 4.78
N VAL A 13 9.35 -3.63 4.50
CA VAL A 13 8.69 -2.76 5.49
C VAL A 13 7.28 -2.46 4.99
N SER A 14 6.28 -2.80 5.80
CA SER A 14 4.87 -2.48 5.52
C SER A 14 4.49 -1.17 6.18
N LEU A 15 3.80 -0.31 5.44
CA LEU A 15 3.40 1.02 5.88
C LEU A 15 1.89 1.22 5.69
N GLU A 16 1.27 1.87 6.67
CA GLU A 16 -0.06 2.46 6.50
C GLU A 16 0.07 3.76 5.70
N CYS A 17 -0.62 3.86 4.56
CA CYS A 17 -0.49 4.99 3.64
C CYS A 17 -1.84 5.57 3.24
N PHE A 18 -2.81 4.73 2.88
CA PHE A 18 -4.15 5.17 2.47
C PHE A 18 -4.89 5.82 3.64
N HIS A 19 -5.44 7.02 3.42
CA HIS A 19 -6.02 7.90 4.46
C HIS A 19 -5.11 8.20 5.67
N SER A 20 -3.82 7.89 5.57
CA SER A 20 -2.86 8.25 6.61
C SER A 20 -2.45 9.71 6.47
N HIS A 21 -2.14 10.36 7.59
CA HIS A 21 -1.50 11.68 7.60
C HIS A 21 0.02 11.58 7.41
N VAL A 22 0.53 10.42 6.95
CA VAL A 22 1.96 10.20 6.74
C VAL A 22 2.36 10.82 5.40
N PRO A 23 3.32 11.76 5.38
CA PRO A 23 3.77 12.35 4.13
C PRO A 23 4.39 11.29 3.20
N PRO A 24 3.85 11.06 1.98
CA PRO A 24 4.29 9.96 1.11
C PRO A 24 5.79 9.99 0.76
N HIS A 25 6.38 11.20 0.72
CA HIS A 25 7.80 11.39 0.43
C HIS A 25 8.74 10.73 1.44
N LEU A 26 8.27 10.41 2.66
CA LEU A 26 9.08 9.71 3.66
C LEU A 26 9.43 8.28 3.24
N MET A 27 8.67 7.65 2.33
CA MET A 27 9.00 6.33 1.80
C MET A 27 10.40 6.28 1.15
N LYS A 28 10.91 7.42 0.63
CA LYS A 28 12.28 7.53 0.10
C LYS A 28 13.36 7.21 1.14
N LEU A 29 13.05 7.31 2.44
CA LEU A 29 13.98 7.01 3.53
C LEU A 29 14.16 5.51 3.77
N LEU A 30 13.39 4.64 3.10
CA LEU A 30 13.49 3.18 3.15
C LEU A 30 14.31 2.63 1.97
N GLU A 31 15.36 3.36 1.58
CA GLU A 31 16.22 3.00 0.45
C GLU A 31 16.73 1.55 0.58
N GLY A 32 16.66 0.81 -0.53
CA GLY A 32 17.10 -0.58 -0.59
C GLY A 32 16.17 -1.60 0.07
N LYS A 33 14.99 -1.19 0.57
CA LYS A 33 13.94 -2.11 1.07
C LYS A 33 12.85 -2.33 0.03
N ASP A 34 12.16 -3.44 0.19
CA ASP A 34 10.84 -3.62 -0.40
C ASP A 34 9.83 -2.90 0.48
N VAL A 35 8.95 -2.10 -0.12
CA VAL A 35 7.97 -1.29 0.60
C VAL A 35 6.60 -1.83 0.29
N MET A 36 5.92 -2.36 1.31
CA MET A 36 4.51 -2.69 1.20
C MET A 36 3.70 -1.45 1.54
N VAL A 37 2.87 -1.00 0.60
CA VAL A 37 2.12 0.25 0.70
C VAL A 37 0.67 -0.10 0.97
N GLY A 38 0.15 0.30 2.13
CA GLY A 38 -1.26 0.18 2.47
C GLY A 38 -2.12 1.03 1.54
N VAL A 39 -2.91 0.37 0.70
CA VAL A 39 -3.84 0.99 -0.28
C VAL A 39 -5.31 0.66 -0.01
N ILE A 40 -5.57 0.02 1.13
CA ILE A 40 -6.90 -0.32 1.62
C ILE A 40 -7.01 0.24 3.04
N ASP A 41 -8.05 1.04 3.28
CA ASP A 41 -8.41 1.50 4.61
C ASP A 41 -8.99 0.35 5.40
N VAL A 42 -8.50 0.16 6.61
CA VAL A 42 -9.02 -0.87 7.52
C VAL A 42 -9.77 -0.31 8.72
N ALA A 43 -9.87 1.02 8.80
CA ALA A 43 -10.67 1.73 9.80
C ALA A 43 -12.10 2.04 9.32
N SER A 44 -12.45 1.64 8.08
CA SER A 44 -13.77 1.83 7.47
C SER A 44 -14.27 0.54 6.83
N ASP A 45 -15.59 0.31 6.90
CA ASP A 45 -16.28 -0.78 6.19
C ASP A 45 -16.56 -0.46 4.71
N GLU A 46 -16.32 0.79 4.27
CA GLU A 46 -16.45 1.19 2.87
C GLU A 46 -15.42 0.46 2.01
N ILE A 47 -15.86 -0.24 0.97
CA ILE A 47 -14.98 -0.95 0.03
C ILE A 47 -14.45 0.03 -1.01
N GLU A 48 -13.13 0.11 -1.13
CA GLU A 48 -12.44 0.95 -2.10
C GLU A 48 -12.78 0.54 -3.54
N THR A 49 -12.77 1.51 -4.46
CA THR A 49 -12.83 1.21 -5.89
C THR A 49 -11.44 0.80 -6.42
N PRO A 50 -11.37 -0.01 -7.49
CA PRO A 50 -10.12 -0.30 -8.18
C PRO A 50 -9.35 0.96 -8.60
N GLU A 51 -10.06 2.03 -8.97
CA GLU A 51 -9.49 3.32 -9.35
C GLU A 51 -8.79 4.01 -8.17
N GLN A 52 -9.44 4.08 -7.00
CA GLN A 52 -8.85 4.65 -5.78
C GLN A 52 -7.56 3.90 -5.38
N VAL A 53 -7.60 2.57 -5.45
CA VAL A 53 -6.42 1.72 -5.21
C VAL A 53 -5.32 2.04 -6.21
N ALA A 54 -5.63 2.11 -7.51
CA ALA A 54 -4.65 2.37 -8.55
C ALA A 54 -4.02 3.77 -8.44
N GLU A 55 -4.79 4.79 -8.08
CA GLU A 55 -4.30 6.16 -7.85
C GLU A 55 -3.35 6.23 -6.65
N THR A 56 -3.66 5.50 -5.58
CA THR A 56 -2.79 5.41 -4.40
C THR A 56 -1.46 4.73 -4.75
N ILE A 57 -1.51 3.65 -5.54
CA ILE A 57 -0.29 3.01 -6.08
C ILE A 57 0.50 3.99 -6.94
N GLY A 58 -0.17 4.73 -7.83
CA GLY A 58 0.47 5.75 -8.68
C GLY A 58 1.18 6.84 -7.88
N THR A 59 0.59 7.27 -6.76
CA THR A 59 1.21 8.22 -5.83
C THR A 59 2.46 7.62 -5.18
N ALA A 60 2.38 6.38 -4.71
CA ALA A 60 3.51 5.71 -4.07
C ALA A 60 4.68 5.42 -5.03
N LEU A 61 4.40 5.15 -6.31
CA LEU A 61 5.41 4.98 -7.36
C LEU A 61 6.28 6.22 -7.61
N GLN A 62 5.88 7.40 -7.13
CA GLN A 62 6.73 8.61 -7.17
C GLN A 62 7.87 8.56 -6.14
N PHE A 63 7.80 7.66 -5.17
CA PHE A 63 8.70 7.60 -4.01
C PHE A 63 9.39 6.25 -3.84
N VAL A 64 8.83 5.17 -4.42
CA VAL A 64 9.36 3.81 -4.34
C VAL A 64 9.52 3.25 -5.75
N ALA A 65 10.64 2.59 -6.02
CA ALA A 65 10.88 1.92 -7.30
C ALA A 65 9.83 0.83 -7.56
N LYS A 66 9.38 0.72 -8.81
CA LYS A 66 8.28 -0.16 -9.22
C LYS A 66 8.51 -1.64 -8.87
N ASP A 67 9.75 -2.11 -8.99
CA ASP A 67 10.18 -3.48 -8.67
C ASP A 67 10.24 -3.76 -7.16
N ARG A 68 10.09 -2.74 -6.33
CA ARG A 68 10.16 -2.81 -4.85
C ARG A 68 8.87 -2.38 -4.17
N LEU A 69 7.84 -1.99 -4.92
CA LEU A 69 6.55 -1.56 -4.39
C LEU A 69 5.56 -2.73 -4.40
N PHE A 70 5.00 -3.03 -3.22
CA PHE A 70 4.02 -4.09 -3.03
C PHE A 70 2.73 -3.49 -2.48
N PRO A 71 1.63 -3.38 -3.24
CA PRO A 71 0.36 -2.91 -2.71
C PRO A 71 -0.17 -3.90 -1.66
N CYS A 72 -0.59 -3.41 -0.49
CA CYS A 72 -1.13 -4.22 0.60
C CYS A 72 -2.28 -3.49 1.32
N THR A 73 -2.80 -4.08 2.40
CA THR A 73 -3.74 -3.41 3.31
C THR A 73 -3.00 -2.54 4.33
N ASN A 74 -3.63 -1.50 4.87
CA ASN A 74 -3.04 -0.71 5.95
C ASN A 74 -2.66 -1.59 7.16
N CYS A 75 -3.59 -2.43 7.62
CA CYS A 75 -3.36 -3.40 8.70
C CYS A 75 -4.09 -4.72 8.43
N GLY A 76 -4.22 -5.56 9.45
CA GLY A 76 -5.01 -6.79 9.38
C GLY A 76 -6.51 -6.52 9.24
N LEU A 77 -7.22 -7.49 8.65
CA LEU A 77 -8.68 -7.41 8.41
C LEU A 77 -9.51 -8.12 9.49
N ALA A 78 -8.88 -8.61 10.56
CA ALA A 78 -9.53 -9.44 11.59
C ALA A 78 -10.78 -8.81 12.25
N PRO A 79 -10.88 -7.47 12.46
CA PRO A 79 -12.08 -6.87 13.04
C PRO A 79 -13.28 -6.77 12.09
N MET A 80 -13.10 -6.98 10.79
CA MET A 80 -14.14 -6.77 9.78
C MET A 80 -15.04 -7.99 9.58
N SER A 81 -16.22 -7.76 8.99
CA SER A 81 -17.00 -8.86 8.44
C SER A 81 -16.27 -9.53 7.27
N ARG A 82 -16.54 -10.82 7.07
CA ARG A 82 -15.94 -11.58 5.96
C ARG A 82 -16.27 -10.98 4.59
N GLU A 83 -17.50 -10.47 4.43
CA GLU A 83 -17.96 -9.87 3.17
C GLU A 83 -17.16 -8.61 2.85
N VAL A 84 -17.02 -7.71 3.82
CA VAL A 84 -16.22 -6.47 3.69
C VAL A 84 -14.76 -6.82 3.39
N ALA A 85 -14.17 -7.74 4.14
CA ALA A 85 -12.78 -8.15 3.93
C ALA A 85 -12.55 -8.72 2.52
N LEU A 86 -13.46 -9.55 2.01
CA LEU A 86 -13.37 -10.09 0.65
C LEU A 86 -13.54 -9.01 -0.42
N GLY A 87 -14.48 -8.08 -0.23
CA GLY A 87 -14.68 -6.96 -1.14
C GLY A 87 -13.44 -6.06 -1.24
N LYS A 88 -12.81 -5.74 -0.11
CA LYS A 88 -11.56 -4.97 -0.06
C LYS A 88 -10.38 -5.69 -0.72
N LEU A 89 -10.28 -7.01 -0.54
CA LEU A 89 -9.24 -7.81 -1.20
C LEU A 89 -9.46 -7.92 -2.73
N ASP A 90 -10.72 -7.99 -3.18
CA ASP A 90 -11.07 -7.94 -4.60
C ASP A 90 -10.72 -6.57 -5.21
N ALA A 91 -11.04 -5.48 -4.51
CA ALA A 91 -10.65 -4.12 -4.88
C ALA A 91 -9.13 -3.97 -4.99
N LEU A 92 -8.37 -4.48 -4.00
CA LEU A 92 -6.91 -4.49 -4.02
C LEU A 92 -6.38 -5.22 -5.27
N ALA A 93 -6.90 -6.41 -5.56
CA ALA A 93 -6.46 -7.21 -6.70
C ALA A 93 -6.73 -6.52 -8.04
N LYS A 94 -7.95 -6.00 -8.23
CA LYS A 94 -8.37 -5.29 -9.44
C LYS A 94 -7.61 -3.98 -9.61
N GLY A 95 -7.48 -3.19 -8.55
CA GLY A 95 -6.74 -1.93 -8.56
C GLY A 95 -5.25 -2.13 -8.84
N ALA A 96 -4.62 -3.15 -8.28
CA ALA A 96 -3.23 -3.49 -8.61
C ALA A 96 -3.07 -3.94 -10.07
N ALA A 97 -4.04 -4.66 -10.63
CA ALA A 97 -4.05 -5.01 -12.05
C ALA A 97 -4.20 -3.78 -12.95
N LEU A 98 -5.09 -2.86 -12.58
CA LEU A 98 -5.27 -1.58 -13.28
C LEU A 98 -4.01 -0.71 -13.22
N ALA A 99 -3.38 -0.60 -12.04
CA ALA A 99 -2.14 0.13 -11.87
C ALA A 99 -1.01 -0.45 -12.73
N ARG A 100 -0.91 -1.78 -12.84
CA ARG A 100 0.07 -2.43 -13.73
C ARG A 100 -0.12 -2.05 -15.20
N GLN A 101 -1.36 -1.85 -15.65
CA GLN A 101 -1.65 -1.41 -17.02
C GLN A 101 -1.35 0.08 -17.21
N ARG A 102 -1.69 0.92 -16.22
CA ARG A 102 -1.57 2.38 -16.29
C ARG A 102 -0.13 2.88 -16.12
N TYR A 103 0.65 2.21 -15.28
CA TYR A 103 2.02 2.58 -14.94
C TYR A 103 3.03 1.51 -15.40
N ALA A 104 2.69 0.79 -16.48
CA ALA A 104 3.50 -0.23 -17.14
C ALA A 104 4.87 0.32 -17.58
#